data_AF-A0A1M7CN61-F1
#
_entry.id   AF-A0A1M7CN61-F1
#
_cell.length_a   1.000
_cell.length_b   1.000
_cell.length_c   1.000
_cell.angle_alpha   90.00
_cell.angle_beta   90.00
_cell.angle_gamma   90.00
#
_symmetry.space_group_name_H-M   'P 1'
#
loop_
_entity.id
_entity.type
_entity.pdbx_description
1 polymer ?
#
loop_
_entity_poly.entity_id
_entity_poly.type
_entity_poly.pdbx_seq_one_letter_code
_entity_poly.pdbx_strand_id
1 'polypeptide(L)'
;MQACVIVRELAAAYPVLPLPPITIACSHEHGTWPGTVSISARTLHLVITDIAQSLEAQGIRKLVLVNAHGGNYVLSNIVQEANLAEPRMSLFPQGREWQRARDRASLVSDMHGDMHAGEIETSILLHAEPSLVQPGYETADHDSGERPFLLMEGMRAYTDSGVIGFPSYATAGKGKAVVASLVEQFSLHLGILNG
;
A
#
# COMPACT_ATOMS: atom_id res chain seq x y z
N MET A 1 5.85 -5.47 -1.79
CA MET A 1 6.89 -5.58 -0.73
C MET A 1 6.53 -4.79 0.52
N GLN A 2 6.23 -3.48 0.42
CA GLN A 2 5.82 -2.66 1.58
C GLN A 2 4.63 -3.25 2.38
N ALA A 3 3.58 -3.72 1.68
CA ALA A 3 2.45 -4.40 2.34
C ALA A 3 2.89 -5.63 3.14
N CYS A 4 3.86 -6.42 2.64
CA CYS A 4 4.38 -7.59 3.36
C CYS A 4 5.15 -7.18 4.62
N VAL A 5 5.91 -6.08 4.57
CA VAL A 5 6.58 -5.51 5.76
C VAL A 5 5.55 -5.13 6.81
N ILE A 6 4.50 -4.39 6.40
CA ILE A 6 3.40 -4.00 7.30
C ILE A 6 2.75 -5.25 7.90
N VAL A 7 2.34 -6.22 7.07
CA VAL A 7 1.70 -7.48 7.53
C VAL A 7 2.57 -8.24 8.52
N ARG A 8 3.88 -8.32 8.30
CA ARG A 8 4.82 -8.99 9.21
C ARG A 8 4.82 -8.35 10.60
N GLU A 9 4.89 -7.02 10.65
CA GLU A 9 4.87 -6.28 11.92
C GLU A 9 3.49 -6.32 12.59
N LEU A 10 2.40 -6.30 11.81
CA LEU A 10 1.05 -6.50 12.35
C LEU A 10 0.87 -7.88 12.98
N ALA A 11 1.33 -8.94 12.31
CA ALA A 11 1.25 -10.31 12.82
C ALA A 11 2.14 -10.55 14.05
N ALA A 12 3.21 -9.76 14.21
CA ALA A 12 4.02 -9.77 15.42
C ALA A 12 3.34 -9.06 16.60
N ALA A 13 2.55 -8.02 16.33
CA ALA A 13 1.92 -7.18 17.35
C ALA A 13 0.48 -7.59 17.74
N TYR A 14 -0.24 -8.29 16.85
CA TYR A 14 -1.66 -8.62 17.01
C TYR A 14 -1.92 -10.08 16.70
N PRO A 15 -2.99 -10.69 17.27
CA PRO A 15 -3.37 -12.07 17.00
C PRO A 15 -4.07 -12.22 15.65
N VAL A 16 -3.36 -11.90 14.56
CA VAL A 16 -3.81 -12.03 13.17
C VAL A 16 -2.99 -13.07 12.44
N LEU A 17 -3.60 -13.76 11.48
CA LEU A 17 -2.94 -14.77 10.66
C LEU A 17 -2.66 -14.20 9.26
N PRO A 18 -1.38 -14.03 8.86
CA PRO A 18 -1.05 -13.57 7.52
C PRO A 18 -1.33 -14.64 6.48
N LEU A 19 -1.97 -14.26 5.37
CA LEU A 19 -2.11 -15.08 4.19
C LEU A 19 -0.93 -14.87 3.22
N PRO A 20 -0.69 -15.80 2.27
CA PRO A 20 0.20 -15.53 1.15
C PRO A 20 -0.19 -14.22 0.43
N PRO A 21 0.77 -13.36 0.06
CA PRO A 21 0.47 -12.08 -0.55
C PRO A 21 -0.03 -12.25 -1.99
N ILE A 22 -0.98 -11.40 -2.39
CA ILE A 22 -1.30 -11.19 -3.81
C ILE A 22 -0.20 -10.31 -4.41
N THR A 23 0.65 -10.90 -5.23
CA THR A 23 1.86 -10.25 -5.77
C THR A 23 1.65 -9.55 -7.11
N ILE A 24 0.50 -9.79 -7.77
CA ILE A 24 0.12 -9.15 -9.04
C ILE A 24 -1.28 -8.57 -8.87
N ALA A 25 -1.44 -7.27 -9.15
CA ALA A 25 -2.68 -6.53 -8.90
C ALA A 25 -2.96 -5.52 -10.03
N CYS A 26 -3.71 -4.45 -9.75
CA CYS A 26 -4.03 -3.41 -10.73
C CYS A 26 -2.90 -2.36 -10.76
N SER A 27 -2.07 -2.37 -11.80
CA SER A 27 -0.90 -1.48 -11.93
C SER A 27 -0.78 -0.88 -13.34
N HIS A 28 -1.93 -0.65 -13.99
CA HIS A 28 -1.99 -0.25 -15.41
C HIS A 28 -1.35 1.12 -15.65
N GLU A 29 -1.32 2.00 -14.64
CA GLU A 29 -0.62 3.28 -14.69
C GLU A 29 0.90 3.13 -14.91
N HIS A 30 1.47 1.96 -14.58
CA HIS A 30 2.87 1.61 -14.81
C HIS A 30 3.06 0.73 -16.07
N GLY A 31 2.00 0.48 -16.86
CA GLY A 31 1.99 -0.54 -17.92
C GLY A 31 2.94 -0.30 -19.09
N THR A 32 3.51 0.90 -19.21
CA THR A 32 4.48 1.25 -20.25
C THR A 32 5.92 0.90 -19.90
N TRP A 33 6.22 0.51 -18.65
CA TRP A 33 7.56 0.10 -18.23
C TRP A 33 7.73 -1.42 -18.30
N PRO A 34 8.85 -1.92 -18.87
CA PRO A 34 9.19 -3.34 -18.81
C PRO A 34 9.26 -3.85 -17.38
N GLY A 35 8.67 -5.01 -17.12
CA GLY A 35 8.65 -5.66 -15.80
C GLY A 35 7.35 -5.48 -15.02
N THR A 36 6.54 -4.47 -15.35
CA THR A 36 5.19 -4.33 -14.78
C THR A 36 4.27 -5.42 -15.31
N VAL A 37 3.71 -6.22 -14.42
CA VAL A 37 2.63 -7.18 -14.74
C VAL A 37 1.37 -6.73 -14.02
N SER A 38 0.28 -6.54 -14.77
CA SER A 38 -1.00 -6.08 -14.25
C SER A 38 -2.13 -7.05 -14.58
N ILE A 39 -3.08 -7.18 -13.66
CA ILE A 39 -4.36 -7.87 -13.86
C ILE A 39 -5.50 -6.86 -13.81
N SER A 40 -6.61 -7.20 -14.46
CA SER A 40 -7.80 -6.33 -14.49
C SER A 40 -8.40 -6.14 -13.09
N ALA A 41 -9.09 -5.01 -12.88
CA ALA A 41 -9.86 -4.77 -11.66
C ALA A 41 -10.87 -5.88 -11.37
N ARG A 42 -11.50 -6.41 -12.42
CA ARG A 42 -12.42 -7.56 -12.32
C ARG A 42 -11.71 -8.82 -11.80
N THR A 43 -10.50 -9.10 -12.30
CA THR A 43 -9.71 -10.25 -11.84
C THR A 43 -9.32 -10.09 -10.38
N LEU A 44 -8.83 -8.91 -9.98
CA LEU A 44 -8.47 -8.64 -8.60
C LEU A 44 -9.68 -8.78 -7.65
N HIS A 45 -10.83 -8.26 -8.06
CA HIS A 45 -12.10 -8.45 -7.35
C HIS A 45 -12.42 -9.94 -7.17
N LEU A 46 -12.41 -10.73 -8.25
CA LEU A 46 -12.71 -12.16 -8.18
C LEU A 46 -11.75 -12.92 -7.27
N VAL A 47 -10.45 -12.65 -7.35
CA VAL A 47 -9.44 -13.29 -6.48
C VAL A 47 -9.72 -13.01 -5.00
N ILE A 48 -10.00 -11.75 -4.63
CA ILE A 48 -10.29 -11.39 -3.25
C ILE A 48 -11.60 -12.02 -2.78
N THR A 49 -12.63 -12.01 -3.63
CA THR A 49 -13.92 -12.62 -3.34
C THR A 49 -13.81 -14.12 -3.12
N ASP A 50 -13.06 -14.84 -3.97
CA ASP A 50 -12.82 -16.28 -3.84
C ASP A 50 -12.07 -16.60 -2.54
N ILE A 51 -11.05 -15.80 -2.18
CA ILE A 51 -10.34 -15.95 -0.90
C ILE A 51 -11.29 -15.74 0.29
N ALA A 52 -12.08 -14.66 0.27
CA ALA A 52 -13.02 -14.36 1.35
C ALA A 52 -14.07 -15.46 1.54
N GLN A 53 -14.64 -15.98 0.44
CA GLN A 53 -15.61 -17.08 0.48
C GLN A 53 -14.99 -18.39 0.96
N SER A 54 -13.76 -18.69 0.51
CA SER A 54 -13.02 -19.88 0.96
C SER A 54 -12.71 -19.83 2.46
N LEU A 55 -12.42 -18.65 3.01
CA LEU A 55 -12.24 -18.44 4.44
C LEU A 55 -13.56 -18.57 5.21
N GLU A 56 -14.64 -17.99 4.67
CA GLU A 56 -15.96 -18.05 5.30
C GLU A 56 -16.48 -19.49 5.40
N ALA A 57 -16.23 -20.32 4.39
CA ALA A 57 -16.54 -21.75 4.42
C ALA A 57 -15.82 -22.52 5.56
N GLN A 58 -14.71 -21.97 6.07
CA GLN A 58 -13.95 -22.49 7.20
C GLN A 58 -14.29 -21.79 8.53
N GLY A 59 -15.29 -20.91 8.54
CA GLY A 59 -15.71 -20.15 9.71
C GLY A 59 -14.92 -18.85 9.97
N ILE A 60 -13.98 -18.48 9.09
CA ILE A 60 -13.21 -17.24 9.20
C ILE A 60 -13.95 -16.14 8.42
N ARG A 61 -14.57 -15.19 9.14
CA ARG A 61 -15.45 -14.16 8.54
C ARG A 61 -14.88 -12.75 8.51
N LYS A 62 -13.70 -12.54 9.09
CA LYS A 62 -13.05 -11.24 9.20
C LYS A 62 -11.76 -11.24 8.39
N LEU A 63 -11.61 -10.30 7.46
CA LEU A 63 -10.44 -10.17 6.59
C LEU A 63 -9.95 -8.73 6.57
N VAL A 64 -8.64 -8.53 6.64
CA VAL A 64 -8.02 -7.22 6.41
C VAL A 64 -7.22 -7.29 5.13
N LEU A 65 -7.57 -6.43 4.18
CA LEU A 65 -6.78 -6.19 2.97
C LEU A 65 -5.69 -5.17 3.30
N VAL A 66 -4.44 -5.63 3.37
CA VAL A 66 -3.29 -4.73 3.55
C VAL A 66 -2.77 -4.27 2.19
N ASN A 67 -2.98 -3.00 1.86
CA ASN A 67 -2.63 -2.41 0.57
C ASN A 67 -1.55 -1.33 0.70
N ALA A 68 -0.55 -1.39 -0.18
CA ALA A 68 0.50 -0.38 -0.29
C ALA A 68 0.75 0.01 -1.76
N HIS A 69 -0.32 0.00 -2.57
CA HIS A 69 -0.26 0.39 -3.98
C HIS A 69 -1.50 1.21 -4.35
N GLY A 70 -1.30 2.41 -4.89
CA GLY A 70 -2.36 3.36 -5.21
C GLY A 70 -3.30 2.90 -6.34
N GLY A 71 -2.79 2.17 -7.35
CA GLY A 71 -3.54 1.70 -8.51
C GLY A 71 -4.65 0.68 -8.22
N ASN A 72 -4.68 0.14 -6.99
CA ASN A 72 -5.69 -0.81 -6.54
C ASN A 72 -7.04 -0.13 -6.18
N TYR A 73 -7.55 0.74 -7.04
CA TYR A 73 -8.77 1.53 -6.83
C TYR A 73 -10.00 0.67 -6.48
N VAL A 74 -10.07 -0.55 -7.01
CA VAL A 74 -11.20 -1.47 -6.82
C VAL A 74 -11.38 -1.93 -5.36
N LEU A 75 -10.32 -1.87 -4.53
CA LEU A 75 -10.34 -2.41 -3.17
C LEU A 75 -11.38 -1.73 -2.28
N SER A 76 -11.59 -0.43 -2.42
CA SER A 76 -12.57 0.31 -1.61
C SER A 76 -14.00 -0.18 -1.85
N ASN A 77 -14.34 -0.54 -3.09
CA ASN A 77 -15.66 -1.09 -3.41
C ASN A 77 -15.82 -2.51 -2.87
N ILE A 78 -14.80 -3.36 -3.01
CA ILE A 78 -14.79 -4.72 -2.45
C ILE A 78 -15.03 -4.68 -0.94
N VAL A 79 -14.32 -3.80 -0.22
CA VAL A 79 -14.48 -3.67 1.23
C VAL A 79 -15.87 -3.14 1.60
N GLN A 80 -16.41 -2.15 0.91
CA GLN A 80 -17.77 -1.66 1.20
C GLN A 80 -18.84 -2.74 0.96
N GLU A 81 -18.76 -3.46 -0.16
CA GLU A 81 -19.71 -4.53 -0.50
C GLU A 81 -19.69 -5.68 0.52
N ALA A 82 -18.51 -6.05 1.03
CA ALA A 82 -18.36 -7.10 2.02
C ALA A 82 -18.99 -6.77 3.38
N ASN A 83 -19.24 -5.50 3.68
CA ASN A 83 -19.64 -5.00 4.99
C ASN A 83 -21.14 -4.68 5.13
N LEU A 84 -21.98 -5.01 4.14
CA LEU A 84 -23.40 -4.60 4.11
C LEU A 84 -24.24 -5.11 5.30
N ALA A 85 -23.95 -6.32 5.78
CA ALA A 85 -24.71 -6.94 6.88
C ALA A 85 -24.04 -6.75 8.24
N GLU A 86 -22.71 -6.84 8.28
CA GLU A 86 -21.88 -6.69 9.47
C GLU A 86 -20.44 -6.34 9.05
N PRO A 87 -19.61 -5.76 9.91
CA PRO A 87 -18.19 -5.56 9.61
C PRO A 87 -17.47 -6.89 9.34
N ARG A 88 -17.07 -7.17 8.10
CA ARG A 88 -16.37 -8.39 7.68
C ARG A 88 -15.02 -8.11 7.05
N MET A 89 -14.85 -6.97 6.41
CA MET A 89 -13.64 -6.65 5.69
C MET A 89 -13.13 -5.26 6.04
N SER A 90 -11.81 -5.08 6.07
CA SER A 90 -11.20 -3.78 6.24
C SER A 90 -10.11 -3.53 5.21
N LEU A 91 -9.97 -2.29 4.76
CA LEU A 91 -8.86 -1.84 3.92
C LEU A 91 -7.89 -1.02 4.76
N PHE A 92 -6.62 -1.42 4.78
CA PHE A 92 -5.59 -0.81 5.62
C PHE A 92 -4.23 -0.75 4.90
N PRO A 93 -3.39 0.26 5.12
CA PRO A 93 -3.75 1.60 5.61
C PRO A 93 -4.55 2.39 4.57
N GLN A 94 -5.34 3.37 5.00
CA GLN A 94 -5.99 4.34 4.11
C GLN A 94 -5.27 5.69 4.17
N GLY A 95 -5.75 6.68 3.42
CA GLY A 95 -5.10 7.99 3.32
C GLY A 95 -4.85 8.66 4.68
N ARG A 96 -5.77 8.51 5.64
CA ARG A 96 -5.60 9.08 6.99
C ARG A 96 -4.50 8.38 7.78
N GLU A 97 -4.44 7.06 7.74
CA GLU A 97 -3.41 6.27 8.43
C GLU A 97 -2.03 6.54 7.84
N TRP A 98 -1.96 6.62 6.50
CA TRP A 98 -0.77 7.05 5.80
C TRP A 98 -0.33 8.45 6.22
N GLN A 99 -1.24 9.43 6.20
CA GLN A 99 -0.92 10.81 6.60
C GLN A 99 -0.36 10.88 8.03
N ARG A 100 -0.99 10.20 8.98
CA ARG A 100 -0.50 10.14 10.37
C ARG A 100 0.86 9.48 10.48
N ALA A 101 1.11 8.44 9.70
CA ALA A 101 2.41 7.80 9.64
C ALA A 101 3.48 8.73 9.03
N ARG A 102 3.09 9.56 8.03
CA ARG A 102 3.96 10.62 7.49
C ARG A 102 4.35 11.62 8.56
N ASP A 103 3.37 12.16 9.28
CA ASP A 103 3.58 13.16 10.32
C ASP A 103 4.46 12.60 11.45
N ARG A 104 4.18 11.38 11.91
CA ARG A 104 4.95 10.67 12.94
C ARG A 104 6.41 10.47 12.55
N ALA A 105 6.68 10.19 11.27
CA ALA A 105 8.03 9.98 10.76
C ALA A 105 8.73 11.28 10.36
N SER A 106 8.04 12.44 10.43
CA SER A 106 8.55 13.72 9.97
C SER A 106 9.07 13.63 8.52
N LEU A 107 8.27 13.02 7.65
CA LEU A 107 8.54 13.04 6.20
C LEU A 107 8.54 14.49 5.72
N VAL A 108 9.46 14.81 4.81
CA VAL A 108 9.65 16.16 4.27
C VAL A 108 8.65 16.43 3.15
N SER A 109 8.45 15.42 2.31
CA SER A 109 7.51 15.46 1.19
C SER A 109 6.07 15.29 1.66
N ASP A 110 5.14 15.96 0.97
CA ASP A 110 3.72 15.73 1.18
C ASP A 110 3.21 14.48 0.42
N MET A 111 1.97 14.07 0.73
CA MET A 111 1.38 12.87 0.14
C MET A 111 1.15 12.97 -1.37
N HIS A 112 0.95 14.17 -1.91
CA HIS A 112 0.67 14.37 -3.33
C HIS A 112 1.96 14.37 -4.15
N GLY A 113 2.99 15.07 -3.69
CA GLY A 113 4.30 15.09 -4.33
C GLY A 113 4.99 13.72 -4.27
N ASP A 114 4.78 12.97 -3.19
CA ASP A 114 5.45 11.69 -2.92
C ASP A 114 4.58 10.48 -3.25
N MET A 115 4.29 10.32 -4.54
CA MET A 115 3.31 9.38 -5.06
C MET A 115 3.88 7.97 -5.34
N HIS A 116 5.09 7.88 -5.89
CA HIS A 116 5.71 6.61 -6.27
C HIS A 116 7.24 6.64 -6.30
N ALA A 117 7.85 5.57 -5.79
CA ALA A 117 9.28 5.41 -5.53
C ALA A 117 9.85 6.59 -4.71
N GLY A 118 9.01 7.16 -3.86
CA GLY A 118 9.26 8.37 -3.11
C GLY A 118 9.98 8.17 -1.78
N GLU A 119 10.00 9.23 -0.98
CA GLU A 119 10.55 9.28 0.37
C GLU A 119 9.98 8.16 1.25
N ILE A 120 8.65 7.99 1.28
CA ILE A 120 8.01 7.03 2.19
C ILE A 120 8.32 5.58 1.79
N GLU A 121 8.18 5.25 0.51
CA GLU A 121 8.35 3.89 0.00
C GLU A 121 9.81 3.45 0.14
N THR A 122 10.73 4.33 -0.26
CA THR A 122 12.17 4.12 -0.12
C THR A 122 12.57 4.01 1.34
N SER A 123 12.02 4.85 2.23
CA SER A 123 12.31 4.78 3.67
C SER A 123 11.89 3.43 4.28
N ILE A 124 10.70 2.92 3.93
CA ILE A 124 10.22 1.60 4.39
C ILE A 124 11.16 0.49 3.90
N LEU A 125 11.60 0.52 2.63
CA LEU A 125 12.52 -0.48 2.10
C LEU A 125 13.92 -0.38 2.73
N LEU A 126 14.47 0.82 2.91
CA LEU A 126 15.74 1.02 3.62
C LEU A 126 15.69 0.47 5.06
N HIS A 127 14.53 0.54 5.72
CA HIS A 127 14.35 -0.03 7.04
C HIS A 127 14.29 -1.56 7.04
N ALA A 128 13.47 -2.13 6.15
CA ALA A 128 13.06 -3.52 6.26
C ALA A 128 13.83 -4.47 5.33
N GLU A 129 14.19 -4.02 4.14
CA GLU A 129 14.79 -4.82 3.07
C GLU A 129 15.86 -4.00 2.32
N PRO A 130 16.91 -3.47 3.00
CA PRO A 130 17.84 -2.50 2.41
C PRO A 130 18.61 -3.03 1.19
N SER A 131 18.79 -4.35 1.08
CA SER A 131 19.43 -4.99 -0.07
C SER A 131 18.64 -4.86 -1.38
N LEU A 132 17.35 -4.49 -1.30
CA LEU A 132 16.48 -4.28 -2.46
C LEU A 132 16.51 -2.83 -2.95
N VAL A 133 17.09 -1.92 -2.18
CA VAL A 133 17.28 -0.52 -2.59
C VAL A 133 18.60 -0.42 -3.35
N GLN A 134 18.52 -0.12 -4.65
CA GLN A 134 19.70 0.05 -5.49
C GLN A 134 20.29 1.45 -5.31
N PRO A 135 21.63 1.62 -5.46
CA PRO A 135 22.26 2.93 -5.47
C PRO A 135 21.65 3.85 -6.55
N GLY A 136 21.67 5.16 -6.32
CA GLY A 136 21.21 6.19 -7.26
C GLY A 136 19.84 6.78 -6.92
N TYR A 137 19.12 6.18 -5.96
CA TYR A 137 17.86 6.74 -5.45
C TYR A 137 18.06 8.12 -4.80
N GLU A 138 19.26 8.39 -4.29
CA GLU A 138 19.63 9.63 -3.59
C GLU A 138 19.56 10.87 -4.48
N THR A 139 19.57 10.67 -5.81
CA THR A 139 19.52 11.74 -6.82
C THR A 139 18.31 11.61 -7.74
N ALA A 140 17.36 10.74 -7.42
CA ALA A 140 16.25 10.37 -8.29
C ALA A 140 14.97 11.17 -8.05
N ASP A 141 15.03 12.24 -7.27
CA ASP A 141 13.89 13.11 -6.98
C ASP A 141 13.24 13.63 -8.27
N HIS A 142 11.91 13.56 -8.30
CA HIS A 142 11.13 14.04 -9.42
C HIS A 142 9.76 14.53 -8.95
N ASP A 143 9.56 15.84 -8.96
CA ASP A 143 8.26 16.46 -8.74
C ASP A 143 7.54 16.62 -10.08
N SER A 144 6.39 15.94 -10.22
CA SER A 144 5.58 16.02 -11.43
C SER A 144 4.47 17.07 -11.36
N GLY A 145 4.30 17.75 -10.21
CA GLY A 145 3.20 18.68 -9.98
C GLY A 145 1.83 18.02 -10.08
N GLU A 146 0.87 18.71 -10.68
CA GLU A 146 -0.50 18.21 -10.85
C GLU A 146 -0.60 17.11 -11.91
N ARG A 147 -1.39 16.06 -11.61
CA ARG A 147 -1.59 14.89 -12.48
C ARG A 147 -3.08 14.63 -12.77
N PRO A 148 -3.82 15.59 -13.33
CA PRO A 148 -5.27 15.51 -13.47
C PRO A 148 -5.73 14.39 -14.43
N PHE A 149 -4.84 13.90 -15.29
CA PHE A 149 -5.14 12.89 -16.31
C PHE A 149 -4.37 11.57 -16.10
N LEU A 150 -3.87 11.31 -14.88
CA LEU A 150 -3.12 10.08 -14.57
C LEU A 150 -3.85 8.79 -14.98
N LEU A 151 -5.18 8.76 -14.82
CA LEU A 151 -6.00 7.61 -15.18
C LEU A 151 -6.10 7.37 -16.71
N MET A 152 -5.82 8.39 -17.51
CA MET A 152 -5.88 8.33 -18.99
C MET A 152 -4.50 8.19 -19.61
N GLU A 153 -3.56 9.01 -19.16
CA GLU A 153 -2.21 9.13 -19.74
C GLU A 153 -1.21 8.14 -19.11
N GLY A 154 -1.57 7.55 -17.96
CA GLY A 154 -0.66 6.75 -17.16
C GLY A 154 0.48 7.58 -16.57
N MET A 155 1.40 6.90 -15.89
CA MET A 155 2.49 7.57 -15.19
C MET A 155 3.56 8.12 -16.14
N ARG A 156 3.68 7.56 -17.35
CA ARG A 156 4.75 7.90 -18.32
C ARG A 156 4.66 9.33 -18.84
N ALA A 157 3.47 9.92 -18.83
CA ALA A 157 3.27 11.33 -19.16
C ALA A 157 3.82 12.29 -18.09
N TYR A 158 4.10 11.79 -16.89
CA TYR A 158 4.49 12.59 -15.73
C TYR A 158 5.92 12.32 -15.25
N THR A 159 6.55 11.24 -15.71
CA THR A 159 7.94 10.89 -15.36
C THR A 159 8.56 9.99 -16.42
N ASP A 160 9.88 10.16 -16.65
CA ASP A 160 10.67 9.28 -17.49
C ASP A 160 11.22 8.06 -16.73
N SER A 161 11.58 8.26 -15.46
CA SER A 161 12.22 7.24 -14.62
C SER A 161 11.23 6.28 -13.96
N GLY A 162 9.96 6.70 -13.83
CA GLY A 162 8.97 6.05 -12.99
C GLY A 162 8.92 6.62 -11.57
N VAL A 163 9.89 7.45 -11.17
CA VAL A 163 9.84 8.14 -9.87
C VAL A 163 8.93 9.35 -9.96
N ILE A 164 8.03 9.50 -8.97
CA ILE A 164 7.26 10.72 -8.68
C ILE A 164 7.29 10.89 -7.16
N GLY A 165 8.24 11.68 -6.67
CA GLY A 165 8.52 11.82 -5.25
C GLY A 165 9.97 12.16 -4.96
N PHE A 166 10.34 12.04 -3.69
CA PHE A 166 11.63 12.54 -3.18
C PHE A 166 12.41 11.45 -2.43
N PRO A 167 12.84 10.36 -3.11
CA PRO A 167 13.64 9.30 -2.50
C PRO A 167 14.95 9.81 -1.85
N SER A 168 15.49 10.98 -2.23
CA SER A 168 16.67 11.57 -1.59
C SER A 168 16.47 11.89 -0.10
N TYR A 169 15.22 12.13 0.32
CA TYR A 169 14.88 12.39 1.71
C TYR A 169 14.74 11.12 2.55
N ALA A 170 14.80 9.94 1.93
CA ALA A 170 14.51 8.68 2.57
C ALA A 170 15.60 8.27 3.57
N THR A 171 15.17 7.71 4.70
CA THR A 171 16.07 7.10 5.69
C THR A 171 15.43 5.86 6.30
N ALA A 172 16.26 4.90 6.73
CA ALA A 172 15.77 3.74 7.47
C ALA A 172 15.03 4.12 8.78
N GLY A 173 15.44 5.23 9.42
CA GLY A 173 14.78 5.76 10.61
C GLY A 173 13.33 6.20 10.35
N LYS A 174 13.11 6.92 9.25
CA LYS A 174 11.77 7.30 8.79
C LYS A 174 10.91 6.06 8.51
N GLY A 175 11.46 5.06 7.82
CA GLY A 175 10.75 3.81 7.52
C GLY A 175 10.29 3.07 8.76
N LYS A 176 11.18 2.96 9.77
CA LYS A 176 10.85 2.39 11.07
C LYS A 176 9.69 3.14 11.75
N ALA A 177 9.74 4.48 11.75
CA ALA A 177 8.72 5.30 12.37
C ALA A 177 7.36 5.20 11.65
N VAL A 178 7.35 5.16 10.32
CA VAL A 178 6.15 4.93 9.50
C VAL A 178 5.51 3.59 9.87
N VAL A 179 6.29 2.51 9.83
CA VAL A 179 5.77 1.16 10.09
C VAL A 179 5.25 1.04 11.53
N ALA A 180 5.98 1.57 12.52
CA ALA A 180 5.50 1.60 13.91
C ALA A 180 4.18 2.36 14.06
N SER A 181 4.03 3.50 13.38
CA SER A 181 2.77 4.26 13.39
C SER A 181 1.61 3.46 12.80
N LEU A 182 1.84 2.76 11.69
CA LEU A 182 0.81 1.92 11.07
C LEU A 182 0.41 0.77 11.99
N VAL A 183 1.38 0.10 12.63
CA VAL A 183 1.09 -0.96 13.60
C VAL A 183 0.19 -0.45 14.73
N GLU A 184 0.53 0.67 15.36
CA GLU A 184 -0.29 1.27 16.43
C GLU A 184 -1.73 1.58 15.96
N GLN A 185 -1.86 2.17 14.77
CA GLN A 185 -3.15 2.57 14.20
C GLN A 185 -4.05 1.39 13.82
N PHE A 186 -3.48 0.22 13.52
CA PHE A 186 -4.23 -0.97 13.12
C PHE A 186 -5.21 -1.46 14.19
N SER A 187 -4.94 -1.19 15.47
CA SER A 187 -5.83 -1.50 16.59
C SER A 187 -7.27 -0.98 16.39
N LEU A 188 -7.44 0.16 15.71
CA LEU A 188 -8.76 0.73 15.40
C LEU A 188 -9.58 -0.17 14.46
N HIS A 189 -8.92 -0.78 13.48
CA HIS A 189 -9.56 -1.70 12.53
C HIS A 189 -9.99 -2.99 13.23
N LEU A 190 -9.13 -3.53 14.10
CA LEU A 190 -9.48 -4.70 14.91
C LEU A 190 -10.64 -4.43 15.86
N GLY A 191 -10.70 -3.24 16.46
CA GLY A 191 -11.81 -2.84 17.33
C GLY A 191 -13.16 -2.88 16.62
N ILE A 192 -13.23 -2.39 15.37
CA ILE A 192 -14.46 -2.42 14.56
C ILE A 192 -14.78 -3.83 14.06
N LEU A 193 -13.78 -4.64 13.71
CA LEU A 193 -14.02 -6.01 13.23
C LEU A 193 -14.45 -6.97 14.34
N ASN A 194 -14.03 -6.73 15.59
CA ASN A 194 -14.33 -7.58 16.74
C ASN A 194 -15.55 -7.13 17.56
N GLY A 195 -16.07 -5.92 17.31
CA GLY A 195 -17.32 -5.43 17.88
C GLY A 195 -18.55 -6.00 17.16
#